data_AF-A0A0B6Y4I1-F1
#
_entry.id   AF-A0A0B6Y4I1-F1
#
_cell.length_a   1.000
_cell.length_b   1.000
_cell.length_c   1.000
_cell.angle_alpha   90.00
_cell.angle_beta   90.00
_cell.angle_gamma   90.00
#
_symmetry.space_group_name_H-M   'P 1'
#
loop_
_entity.id
_entity.type
_entity.pdbx_description
1 polymer ?
#
loop_
_entity_poly.entity_id
_entity_poly.type
_entity_poly.pdbx_seq_one_letter_code
_entity_poly.pdbx_strand_id
1 'polypeptide(L)'
;SSGLQMYYTPKLKPFDAGVFLVGSVQFYLPPKQQEVTVYSSCGGGCTRQILKGPINITAAWNHMHFAGKSMQIEIKREAEHRTYLTQERTFSYDSPQVQLFTKPVEVFPG
;
A
#
# COMPACT_ATOMS: atom_id res chain seq x y z
N SER A 1 -21.80 -13.24 -18.00
CA SER A 1 -21.43 -13.56 -16.61
C SER A 1 -20.00 -13.09 -16.38
N SER A 2 -19.68 -12.47 -15.24
CA SER A 2 -18.36 -11.87 -14.94
C SER A 2 -17.74 -12.53 -13.69
N GLY A 3 -16.41 -12.57 -13.61
CA GLY A 3 -15.70 -13.18 -12.48
C GLY A 3 -14.17 -13.14 -12.61
N LEU A 4 -13.47 -13.90 -11.77
CA LEU A 4 -12.02 -14.05 -11.76
C LEU A 4 -11.63 -15.50 -12.09
N GLN A 5 -10.54 -15.69 -12.85
CA GLN A 5 -9.92 -16.99 -13.05
C GLN A 5 -8.68 -17.13 -12.16
N MET A 6 -8.64 -18.17 -11.34
CA MET A 6 -7.52 -18.44 -10.45
C MET A 6 -6.61 -19.53 -11.05
N TYR A 7 -5.31 -19.26 -11.06
CA TYR A 7 -4.27 -20.21 -11.41
C TYR A 7 -3.52 -20.60 -10.14
N TYR A 8 -3.51 -21.90 -9.81
CA TYR A 8 -2.92 -22.41 -8.57
C TYR A 8 -2.10 -23.69 -8.82
N THR A 9 -1.29 -24.07 -7.83
CA THR A 9 -0.47 -25.30 -7.86
C THR A 9 -0.64 -26.08 -6.55
N PRO A 10 -0.67 -27.42 -6.57
CA PRO A 10 -0.69 -28.23 -5.36
C PRO A 10 0.67 -28.24 -4.64
N LYS A 11 1.75 -27.80 -5.30
CA LYS A 11 3.10 -27.75 -4.72
C LYS A 11 3.28 -26.45 -3.93
N LEU A 12 3.35 -26.57 -2.61
CA LEU A 12 3.61 -25.42 -1.73
C LEU A 12 4.95 -24.74 -2.09
N LYS A 13 4.94 -23.41 -2.17
CA LYS A 13 6.14 -22.59 -2.39
C LYS A 13 6.83 -22.30 -1.04
N PRO A 14 8.11 -21.92 -1.03
CA PRO A 14 8.83 -21.66 0.22
C PRO A 14 8.29 -20.48 1.04
N PHE A 15 7.55 -19.56 0.43
CA PHE A 15 7.02 -18.36 1.07
C PHE A 15 5.56 -18.15 0.72
N ASP A 16 4.78 -17.70 1.70
CA ASP A 16 3.40 -17.27 1.51
C ASP A 16 3.36 -15.81 1.07
N ALA A 17 2.50 -15.51 0.10
CA ALA A 17 2.20 -14.14 -0.30
C ALA A 17 0.97 -13.63 0.47
N GLY A 18 1.03 -12.38 0.93
CA GLY A 18 -0.08 -11.71 1.60
C GLY A 18 -0.33 -10.33 0.99
N VAL A 19 -1.50 -9.77 1.29
CA VAL A 19 -1.85 -8.38 0.95
C VAL A 19 -1.98 -7.61 2.26
N PHE A 20 -1.27 -6.50 2.37
CA PHE A 20 -1.35 -5.60 3.51
C PHE A 20 -2.01 -4.29 3.07
N LEU A 21 -3.17 -4.00 3.64
CA LEU A 21 -3.92 -2.77 3.35
C LEU A 21 -3.50 -1.69 4.34
N VAL A 22 -3.05 -0.55 3.82
CA VAL A 22 -2.72 0.66 4.58
C VAL A 22 -3.59 1.81 4.09
N GLY A 23 -4.03 2.66 5.02
CA GLY A 23 -4.96 3.73 4.73
C GLY A 23 -5.87 4.02 5.91
N SER A 24 -6.63 5.12 5.83
CA SER A 24 -7.80 5.33 6.68
C SER A 24 -9.04 4.94 5.91
N VAL A 25 -9.89 4.10 6.51
CA VAL A 25 -11.25 3.83 6.00
C VAL A 25 -12.30 4.76 6.62
N GLN A 26 -11.91 5.51 7.66
CA GLN A 26 -12.80 6.39 8.40
C GLN A 26 -12.25 7.82 8.35
N PHE A 27 -12.74 8.56 7.37
CA PHE A 27 -12.45 9.97 7.19
C PHE A 27 -13.67 10.65 6.56
N TYR A 28 -13.65 11.97 6.56
CA TYR A 28 -14.70 12.79 5.96
C TYR A 28 -14.07 13.75 4.96
N LEU A 29 -14.73 13.90 3.81
CA LEU A 29 -14.37 14.90 2.79
C LEU A 29 -15.39 16.04 2.90
N PRO A 30 -15.02 17.19 3.51
CA PRO A 30 -15.93 18.32 3.58
C PRO A 30 -16.28 18.83 2.17
N PRO A 31 -17.55 19.16 1.89
CA PRO A 31 -17.94 19.67 0.59
C PRO A 31 -17.28 21.02 0.32
N LYS A 32 -17.07 21.32 -0.97
CA LYS A 32 -16.52 22.59 -1.47
C LYS A 32 -15.09 22.91 -1.02
N GLN A 33 -14.34 21.93 -0.54
CA GLN A 33 -12.91 22.08 -0.32
C GLN A 33 -12.16 21.86 -1.63
N GLN A 34 -11.20 22.74 -1.92
CA GLN A 34 -10.34 22.60 -3.10
C GLN A 34 -9.39 21.39 -2.97
N GLU A 35 -8.90 21.16 -1.75
CA GLU A 35 -7.99 20.06 -1.43
C GLU A 35 -8.22 19.59 0.01
N VAL A 36 -8.23 18.28 0.21
CA VAL A 36 -8.29 17.63 1.52
C VAL A 36 -7.27 16.51 1.52
N THR A 37 -6.31 16.57 2.42
CA THR A 37 -5.29 15.52 2.55
C THR A 37 -5.61 14.64 3.75
N VAL A 38 -5.75 13.34 3.49
CA VAL A 38 -5.97 12.33 4.53
C VAL A 38 -4.66 11.59 4.77
N TYR A 39 -4.23 11.55 6.02
CA TYR A 39 -3.03 10.82 6.44
C TYR A 39 -3.42 9.63 7.29
N SER A 40 -2.69 8.54 7.13
CA SER A 40 -2.74 7.38 8.01
C SER A 40 -1.34 6.83 8.18
N SER A 41 -1.07 6.21 9.33
CA SER A 41 0.23 5.60 9.59
C SER A 41 0.08 4.34 10.43
N CYS A 42 0.88 3.33 10.10
CA CYS A 42 1.19 2.22 10.99
C CYS A 42 2.60 2.49 11.50
N GLY A 43 2.71 3.19 12.64
CA GLY A 43 4.00 3.50 13.26
C GLY A 43 4.69 2.26 13.85
N GLY A 44 5.89 2.44 14.42
CA GLY A 44 6.71 1.33 14.91
C GLY A 44 6.03 0.40 15.94
N GLY A 45 5.11 0.93 16.75
CA GLY A 45 4.28 0.09 17.65
C GLY A 45 3.32 -0.83 16.89
N CYS A 46 2.69 -0.31 15.84
CA CYS A 46 1.80 -1.08 14.96
C CYS A 46 2.60 -2.13 14.18
N THR A 47 3.72 -1.77 13.54
CA THR A 47 4.54 -2.72 12.78
C THR A 47 5.10 -3.84 13.67
N ARG A 48 5.54 -3.53 14.90
CA ARG A 48 5.96 -4.55 15.89
C ARG A 48 4.84 -5.52 16.27
N GLN A 49 3.60 -5.06 16.32
CA GLN A 49 2.46 -5.88 16.70
C GLN A 49 2.04 -6.82 15.57
N ILE A 50 2.06 -6.35 14.31
CA ILE A 50 1.51 -7.09 13.17
C ILE A 50 2.56 -7.93 12.43
N LEU A 51 3.83 -7.52 12.44
CA LEU A 51 4.91 -8.23 11.75
C LEU A 51 5.62 -9.19 12.70
N LYS A 52 5.59 -10.49 12.39
CA LYS A 52 6.30 -11.53 13.16
C LYS A 52 7.80 -11.61 12.84
N GLY A 53 8.24 -10.88 11.83
CA GLY A 53 9.59 -10.87 11.28
C GLY A 53 9.65 -9.93 10.07
N PRO A 54 10.81 -9.80 9.40
CA PRO A 54 10.91 -9.01 8.19
C PRO A 54 10.01 -9.56 7.08
N ILE A 55 9.42 -8.65 6.30
CA ILE A 55 8.63 -8.99 5.10
C ILE A 55 9.27 -8.35 3.87
N ASN A 56 9.03 -8.97 2.72
CA ASN A 56 9.47 -8.48 1.42
C ASN A 56 8.27 -7.96 0.63
N ILE A 57 8.21 -6.65 0.39
CA ILE A 57 7.19 -6.05 -0.45
C ILE A 57 7.63 -6.18 -1.90
N THR A 58 6.85 -6.90 -2.70
CA THR A 58 7.11 -7.21 -4.11
C THR A 58 6.21 -6.43 -5.07
N ALA A 59 5.09 -5.90 -4.58
CA ALA A 59 4.21 -5.02 -5.34
C ALA A 59 3.47 -4.03 -4.42
N ALA A 60 3.10 -2.88 -4.96
CA ALA A 60 2.25 -1.89 -4.30
C ALA A 60 1.40 -1.11 -5.31
N TRP A 61 0.23 -0.66 -4.91
CA TRP A 61 -0.65 0.19 -5.74
C TRP A 61 -1.53 1.06 -4.85
N ASN A 62 -1.97 2.19 -5.39
CA ASN A 62 -2.90 3.08 -4.70
C ASN A 62 -4.35 2.74 -5.06
N HIS A 63 -5.28 3.07 -4.17
CA HIS A 63 -6.71 2.95 -4.43
C HIS A 63 -7.48 4.07 -3.73
N MET A 64 -8.23 4.85 -4.52
CA MET A 64 -9.15 5.90 -4.07
C MET A 64 -10.33 5.94 -5.04
N HIS A 65 -11.47 6.50 -4.64
CA HIS A 65 -12.60 6.74 -5.56
C HIS A 65 -12.41 8.02 -6.40
N PHE A 66 -13.43 8.44 -7.14
CA PHE A 66 -13.39 9.57 -8.09
C PHE A 66 -12.93 10.93 -7.53
N ALA A 67 -12.99 11.14 -6.22
CA ALA A 67 -12.46 12.36 -5.59
C ALA A 67 -10.93 12.35 -5.43
N GLY A 68 -10.29 11.19 -5.55
CA GLY A 68 -8.83 11.04 -5.41
C GLY A 68 -8.06 11.74 -6.51
N LYS A 69 -6.95 12.40 -6.14
CA LYS A 69 -6.09 13.17 -7.06
C LYS A 69 -4.64 12.69 -7.08
N SER A 70 -4.11 12.36 -5.91
CA SER A 70 -2.73 11.89 -5.74
C SER A 70 -2.66 11.03 -4.49
N MET A 71 -1.72 10.08 -4.47
CA MET A 71 -1.48 9.23 -3.30
C MET A 71 -0.05 8.70 -3.31
N GLN A 72 0.50 8.56 -2.12
CA GLN A 72 1.80 7.96 -1.90
C GLN A 72 1.73 7.01 -0.70
N ILE A 73 2.41 5.88 -0.82
CA ILE A 73 2.70 4.98 0.28
C ILE A 73 4.20 5.07 0.52
N GLU A 74 4.59 5.46 1.72
CA GLU A 74 5.99 5.60 2.11
C GLU A 74 6.30 4.77 3.35
N ILE A 75 7.51 4.19 3.36
CA ILE A 75 8.12 3.59 4.54
C ILE A 75 9.10 4.62 5.11
N LYS A 76 9.02 4.86 6.41
CA LYS A 76 9.96 5.72 7.13
C LYS A 76 10.76 4.88 8.11
N ARG A 77 12.08 4.90 7.98
CA ARG A 77 13.01 4.29 8.92
C ARG A 77 13.89 5.39 9.47
N GLU A 78 13.70 5.73 10.74
CA GLU A 78 14.36 6.88 11.38
C GLU A 78 14.01 8.23 10.69
N ALA A 79 14.63 9.33 11.11
CA ALA A 79 14.25 10.67 10.66
C ALA A 79 14.55 10.93 9.17
N GLU A 80 15.52 10.23 8.59
CA GLU A 80 16.08 10.56 7.25
C GLU A 80 15.82 9.52 6.16
N HIS A 81 15.57 8.25 6.47
CA HIS A 81 15.35 7.24 5.43
C HIS A 81 13.87 7.12 5.07
N ARG A 82 13.53 7.54 3.84
CA ARG A 82 12.19 7.40 3.25
C ARG A 82 12.27 6.57 1.98
N THR A 83 11.41 5.57 1.88
CA THR A 83 11.24 4.76 0.67
C THR A 83 9.80 4.86 0.21
N TYR A 84 9.59 5.34 -1.02
CA TYR A 84 8.27 5.38 -1.63
C TYR A 84 7.96 4.03 -2.27
N LEU A 85 6.91 3.36 -1.79
CA LEU A 85 6.32 2.19 -2.46
C LEU A 85 5.41 2.62 -3.61
N THR A 86 4.74 3.75 -3.45
CA THR A 86 4.00 4.41 -4.54
C THR A 86 4.18 5.92 -4.42
N GLN A 87 4.14 6.62 -5.56
CA GLN A 87 4.20 8.08 -5.59
C GLN A 87 3.46 8.62 -6.82
N GLU A 88 2.12 8.50 -6.79
CA GLU A 88 1.28 8.96 -7.89
C GLU A 88 0.87 10.42 -7.69
N ARG A 89 1.47 11.31 -8.49
CA ARG A 89 1.10 12.74 -8.50
C ARG A 89 -0.23 13.00 -9.22
N THR A 90 -0.62 12.09 -10.11
CA THR A 90 -1.86 12.15 -10.88
C THR A 90 -2.49 10.77 -10.88
N PHE A 91 -3.42 10.52 -9.97
CA PHE A 91 -4.15 9.26 -9.83
C PHE A 91 -5.38 9.23 -10.75
N SER A 92 -5.69 8.05 -11.29
CA SER A 92 -6.93 7.77 -12.03
C SER A 92 -7.61 6.51 -11.49
N TYR A 93 -8.86 6.65 -11.04
CA TYR A 93 -9.67 5.50 -10.59
C TYR A 93 -9.85 4.46 -11.70
N ASP A 94 -10.03 4.94 -12.94
CA ASP A 94 -10.28 4.08 -14.11
C ASP A 94 -9.00 3.43 -14.67
N SER A 95 -7.82 3.84 -14.19
CA SER A 95 -6.52 3.31 -14.65
C SER A 95 -5.56 3.10 -13.48
N PRO A 96 -5.85 2.13 -12.58
CA PRO A 96 -5.00 1.85 -11.43
C PRO A 96 -3.61 1.38 -11.86
N GLN A 97 -2.58 1.93 -11.24
CA GLN A 97 -1.18 1.60 -11.53
C GLN A 97 -0.63 0.64 -10.47
N VAL A 98 -0.04 -0.46 -10.90
CA VAL A 98 0.64 -1.42 -10.00
C VAL A 98 2.14 -1.27 -10.17
N GLN A 99 2.83 -0.92 -9.10
CA GLN A 99 4.29 -0.97 -9.05
C GLN A 99 4.73 -2.39 -8.69
N LEU A 100 5.57 -2.96 -9.55
CA LEU A 100 6.24 -4.24 -9.31
C LEU A 100 7.72 -3.99 -8.99
N PHE A 101 8.22 -4.61 -7.93
CA PHE A 101 9.60 -4.43 -7.48
C PHE A 101 10.46 -5.62 -7.90
N THR A 102 11.38 -5.40 -8.85
CA THR A 102 12.38 -6.40 -9.24
C THR A 102 13.29 -6.76 -8.06
N LYS A 103 13.64 -5.77 -7.24
CA LYS A 103 14.28 -5.96 -5.94
C LYS A 103 13.24 -5.68 -4.86
N PRO A 104 12.79 -6.68 -4.09
CA PRO A 104 11.80 -6.47 -3.05
C PRO A 104 12.25 -5.43 -2.02
N VAL A 105 11.30 -4.67 -1.50
CA VAL A 105 11.54 -3.70 -0.43
C VAL A 105 11.34 -4.42 0.91
N GLU A 106 12.43 -4.57 1.65
CA GLU A 106 12.40 -5.24 2.96
C GLU A 106 11.89 -4.30 4.04
N VAL A 107 10.91 -4.76 4.83
CA VAL A 107 10.32 -4.03 5.95
C VAL A 107 10.43 -4.85 7.22
N PHE A 108 10.93 -4.22 8.27
CA PHE A 108 11.16 -4.86 9.56
C PHE A 108 10.09 -4.42 10.58
N PRO A 109 9.83 -5.24 11.60
CA PRO A 109 9.08 -4.80 12.77
C PRO A 109 9.79 -3.62 13.45
N GLY A 110 9.05 -2.57 13.78
CA GLY A 110 9.55 -1.35 14.44
C GLY A 110 9.53 -0.10 13.59
#